data_AF-A0A354SM92-F1
#
_entry.id   AF-A0A354SM92-F1
#
_cell.length_a   1.000
_cell.length_b   1.000
_cell.length_c   1.000
_cell.angle_alpha   90.00
_cell.angle_beta   90.00
_cell.angle_gamma   90.00
#
_symmetry.space_group_name_H-M   'P 1'
#
loop_
_entity.id
_entity.type
_entity.pdbx_description
1 polymer ?
#
loop_
_entity_poly.entity_id
_entity_poly.type
_entity_poly.pdbx_seq_one_letter_code
_entity_poly.pdbx_strand_id
1 'polypeptide(L)'
;MRLKGVLFGLAICGIPTICEVKAEEEKVVDEYYIRNSVYMMKMDIPSTNEKYDAFYAIMDKTYDSIDFATRYERYNDFSLENRHIDRERLTNPSIYEYEELGVPDDIKQSDKPEVATLLKYFRDERIANKLVAKWHNKLGVKEGEVDWDKDIYVIRELGLKSLSEEARYNALATENLTSMIGKSESKMVSNTYLCVNRYGFLDAQDIVAQLKAPFEKDLEKLDKENPLLAAGIRITIAAIEAGFKGYFVTANAYLFRLEWNDSIQQDFYTRYWNNPEEFIENAPYKLVYVGKSSKKAPATMSISFDPNTEPLIKRATLRGTDAAFAALQRDNNDFRPMTSLHIVDGKLAAYIGCKEGITKKDKFDVYQATVSGKKLNAIEWKYIGKIKVSNEGVWDNREGAEKEIAGGAIDKDEKKEKGNAKLGCTFFNGSTKKFGEGNLIRLSGGKSKKM
;
A
#
# COMPACT_ATOMS: atom_id res chain seq x y z
N MET A 1 9.19 11.63 63.72
CA MET A 1 10.29 12.61 63.92
C MET A 1 10.79 13.02 62.54
N ARG A 2 10.74 14.34 62.27
CA ARG A 2 11.30 15.17 61.17
C ARG A 2 11.96 14.46 59.95
N LEU A 3 11.47 14.63 58.72
CA LEU A 3 11.51 15.78 57.77
C LEU A 3 12.76 15.85 56.85
N LYS A 4 12.47 15.85 55.53
CA LYS A 4 12.98 16.68 54.42
C LYS A 4 14.31 16.38 53.69
N GLY A 5 14.22 16.54 52.36
CA GLY A 5 15.27 16.96 51.41
C GLY A 5 15.32 16.09 50.14
N VAL A 6 14.54 16.36 49.07
CA VAL A 6 14.85 17.26 47.93
C VAL A 6 16.33 17.19 47.49
N LEU A 7 16.59 16.65 46.30
CA LEU A 7 17.65 17.20 45.44
C LEU A 7 17.30 17.03 43.94
N PHE A 8 17.40 18.16 43.25
CA PHE A 8 17.33 18.35 41.81
C PHE A 8 18.57 17.77 41.10
N GLY A 9 18.49 17.67 39.78
CA GLY A 9 19.42 16.92 38.93
C GLY A 9 20.86 17.43 38.90
N LEU A 10 21.73 16.57 38.37
CA LEU A 10 23.06 16.96 37.91
C LEU A 10 23.43 16.11 36.69
N ALA A 11 23.63 16.83 35.59
CA ALA A 11 24.22 16.33 34.36
C ALA A 11 25.63 15.79 34.64
N ILE A 12 25.94 14.62 34.11
CA ILE A 12 27.32 14.15 33.95
C ILE A 12 27.58 14.02 32.46
N CYS A 13 28.37 14.98 31.98
CA CYS A 13 29.01 14.95 30.67
C CYS A 13 29.96 13.75 30.60
N GLY A 14 29.71 12.84 29.67
CA GLY A 14 30.68 11.85 29.21
C GLY A 14 31.36 12.35 27.93
N ILE A 15 32.69 12.46 27.99
CA ILE A 15 33.62 12.88 26.93
C ILE A 15 33.54 11.93 25.72
N PRO A 16 33.71 12.44 24.47
CA PRO A 16 33.44 11.68 23.25
C PRO A 16 34.58 10.71 22.92
N THR A 17 34.25 9.42 22.81
CA THR A 17 35.14 8.41 22.25
C THR A 17 35.11 8.53 20.73
N ILE A 18 36.27 8.91 20.17
CA ILE A 18 36.83 8.53 18.86
C ILE A 18 35.83 8.49 17.69
N CYS A 19 35.97 9.47 16.80
CA CYS A 19 35.39 9.51 15.46
C CYS A 19 35.51 8.16 14.73
N GLU A 20 34.44 7.36 14.77
CA GLU A 20 34.09 6.55 13.62
C GLU A 20 33.26 7.45 12.71
N VAL A 21 33.87 7.87 11.59
CA VAL A 21 33.13 8.35 10.43
C VAL A 21 32.29 7.15 9.98
N LYS A 22 31.09 7.01 10.53
CA LYS A 22 30.03 6.28 9.86
C LYS A 22 29.82 7.07 8.58
N ALA A 23 30.33 6.54 7.48
CA ALA A 23 29.81 6.88 6.17
C ALA A 23 28.29 6.76 6.32
N GLU A 24 27.58 7.89 6.24
CA GLU A 24 26.17 7.85 5.91
C GLU A 24 26.13 7.04 4.62
N GLU A 25 25.66 5.78 4.70
CA GLU A 25 25.23 5.07 3.52
C GLU A 25 24.27 6.03 2.83
N GLU A 26 24.76 6.60 1.73
CA GLU A 26 23.99 7.45 0.85
C GLU A 26 22.68 6.70 0.63
N LYS A 27 21.55 7.29 1.06
CA LYS A 27 20.23 6.74 0.78
C LYS A 27 20.07 6.77 -0.74
N VAL A 28 20.62 5.79 -1.44
CA VAL A 28 20.40 5.56 -2.86
C VAL A 28 18.97 5.04 -2.93
N VAL A 29 18.04 5.96 -3.09
CA VAL A 29 16.60 5.66 -3.10
C VAL A 29 16.27 5.11 -4.48
N ASP A 30 16.67 3.88 -4.79
CA ASP A 30 16.43 3.13 -6.04
C ASP A 30 15.67 3.93 -7.12
N GLU A 31 16.43 4.76 -7.82
CA GLU A 31 16.00 6.06 -8.36
C GLU A 31 15.51 5.98 -9.81
N TYR A 32 14.81 4.93 -10.20
CA TYR A 32 14.46 4.76 -11.62
C TYR A 32 12.96 4.72 -11.91
N TYR A 33 12.13 4.34 -10.93
CA TYR A 33 10.75 4.01 -11.24
C TYR A 33 9.76 4.57 -10.22
N ILE A 34 8.82 5.37 -10.70
CA ILE A 34 7.91 6.17 -9.84
C ILE A 34 6.54 5.51 -9.65
N ARG A 35 6.26 4.42 -10.38
CA ARG A 35 4.98 3.68 -10.35
C ARG A 35 5.21 2.18 -10.23
N ASN A 36 4.48 1.48 -9.38
CA ASN A 36 4.49 0.01 -9.42
C ASN A 36 3.37 -0.50 -10.34
N SER A 37 3.54 -1.70 -10.90
CA SER A 37 2.49 -2.40 -11.62
C SER A 37 1.69 -3.25 -10.63
N VAL A 38 0.37 -3.09 -10.59
CA VAL A 38 -0.47 -3.76 -9.58
C VAL A 38 -1.62 -4.49 -10.23
N TYR A 39 -1.74 -5.76 -9.88
CA TYR A 39 -2.90 -6.57 -10.12
C TYR A 39 -3.76 -6.59 -8.85
N MET A 40 -5.01 -6.17 -8.98
CA MET A 40 -5.97 -6.13 -7.87
C MET A 40 -6.95 -7.28 -7.99
N MET A 41 -6.97 -8.12 -6.95
CA MET A 41 -7.93 -9.21 -6.78
C MET A 41 -8.79 -9.01 -5.54
N LYS A 42 -9.94 -9.68 -5.53
CA LYS A 42 -10.83 -9.84 -4.38
C LYS A 42 -10.96 -11.31 -4.04
N MET A 43 -10.96 -11.61 -2.75
CA MET A 43 -11.33 -12.91 -2.22
C MET A 43 -12.83 -12.90 -1.94
N ASP A 44 -13.55 -13.77 -2.63
CA ASP A 44 -14.99 -13.92 -2.49
C ASP A 44 -15.29 -14.85 -1.34
N ILE A 45 -15.88 -14.29 -0.29
CA ILE A 45 -16.21 -15.00 0.93
C ILE A 45 -17.68 -14.76 1.22
N PRO A 46 -18.49 -15.83 1.33
CA PRO A 46 -19.87 -15.67 1.71
C PRO A 46 -19.97 -15.13 3.13
N SER A 47 -21.04 -14.41 3.42
CA SER A 47 -21.32 -14.01 4.80
C SER A 47 -21.50 -15.25 5.67
N THR A 48 -20.96 -15.21 6.89
CA THR A 48 -21.26 -16.22 7.92
C THR A 48 -22.56 -15.91 8.67
N ASN A 49 -23.26 -14.83 8.31
CA ASN A 49 -24.50 -14.37 8.91
C ASN A 49 -25.44 -13.85 7.83
N GLU A 50 -26.56 -14.55 7.62
CA GLU A 50 -27.55 -14.24 6.57
C GLU A 50 -28.04 -12.78 6.62
N LYS A 51 -28.03 -12.15 7.80
CA LYS A 51 -28.41 -10.73 7.96
C LYS A 51 -27.47 -9.78 7.22
N TYR A 52 -26.28 -10.22 6.86
CA TYR A 52 -25.28 -9.42 6.16
C TYR A 52 -25.19 -9.72 4.66
N ASP A 53 -25.92 -10.70 4.13
CA ASP A 53 -25.81 -11.15 2.74
C ASP A 53 -26.00 -10.00 1.75
N ALA A 54 -27.03 -9.17 1.96
CA ALA A 54 -27.29 -7.99 1.15
C ALA A 54 -26.13 -6.98 1.19
N PHE A 55 -25.44 -6.85 2.32
CA PHE A 55 -24.28 -5.96 2.44
C PHE A 55 -23.07 -6.53 1.71
N TYR A 56 -22.80 -7.84 1.81
CA TYR A 56 -21.74 -8.49 1.05
C TYR A 56 -21.98 -8.33 -0.46
N ALA A 57 -23.20 -8.56 -0.94
CA ALA A 57 -23.55 -8.33 -2.35
C ALA A 57 -23.26 -6.88 -2.82
N ILE A 58 -23.48 -5.87 -1.97
CA ILE A 58 -23.09 -4.48 -2.29
C ILE A 58 -21.57 -4.30 -2.28
N MET A 59 -20.86 -4.88 -1.31
CA MET A 59 -19.39 -4.81 -1.27
C MET A 59 -18.79 -5.42 -2.54
N ASP A 60 -19.35 -6.54 -3.00
CA ASP A 60 -18.96 -7.24 -4.22
C ASP A 60 -19.18 -6.36 -5.45
N LYS A 61 -20.42 -5.92 -5.68
CA LYS A 61 -20.76 -4.99 -6.77
C LYS A 61 -19.93 -3.70 -6.72
N THR A 62 -19.60 -3.22 -5.52
CA THR A 62 -18.77 -2.03 -5.35
C THR A 62 -17.35 -2.29 -5.84
N TYR A 63 -16.74 -3.40 -5.44
CA TYR A 63 -15.40 -3.78 -5.89
C TYR A 63 -15.33 -3.93 -7.41
N ASP A 64 -16.32 -4.61 -8.00
CA ASP A 64 -16.39 -4.87 -9.43
C ASP A 64 -16.54 -3.57 -10.24
N SER A 65 -17.13 -2.54 -9.63
CA SER A 65 -17.28 -1.20 -10.22
C SER A 65 -16.03 -0.33 -10.14
N ILE A 66 -14.97 -0.76 -9.46
CA ILE A 66 -13.73 0.03 -9.34
C ILE A 66 -12.97 -0.05 -10.68
N ASP A 67 -12.80 1.11 -11.31
CA ASP A 67 -11.77 1.33 -12.32
C ASP A 67 -10.44 1.63 -11.62
N PHE A 68 -9.52 0.65 -11.63
CA PHE A 68 -8.26 0.74 -10.91
C PHE A 68 -7.27 1.70 -11.56
N ALA A 69 -7.31 1.80 -12.90
CA ALA A 69 -6.45 2.71 -13.65
C ALA A 69 -6.70 4.17 -13.28
N THR A 70 -7.97 4.55 -13.09
CA THR A 70 -8.34 5.92 -12.69
C THR A 70 -8.34 6.11 -11.18
N ARG A 71 -8.76 5.12 -10.38
CA ARG A 71 -8.78 5.25 -8.92
C ARG A 71 -7.38 5.33 -8.31
N TYR A 72 -6.43 4.57 -8.84
CA TYR A 72 -5.04 4.46 -8.38
C TYR A 72 -4.03 4.88 -9.45
N GLU A 73 -4.25 6.05 -10.06
CA GLU A 73 -3.48 6.64 -11.19
C GLU A 73 -1.94 6.64 -11.09
N ARG A 74 -1.40 6.49 -9.87
CA ARG A 74 0.05 6.44 -9.58
C ARG A 74 0.64 5.04 -9.70
N TYR A 75 -0.20 4.06 -10.03
CA TYR A 75 0.16 2.69 -10.33
C TYR A 75 -0.22 2.38 -11.77
N ASN A 76 0.48 1.41 -12.36
CA ASN A 76 0.01 0.82 -13.60
C ASN A 76 -1.03 -0.24 -13.23
N ASP A 77 -2.25 -0.13 -13.77
CA ASP A 77 -3.20 -1.24 -13.69
C ASP A 77 -2.64 -2.38 -14.53
N PHE A 78 -2.20 -3.43 -13.83
CA PHE A 78 -1.60 -4.61 -14.43
C PHE A 78 -2.47 -5.84 -14.17
N SER A 79 -3.77 -5.63 -13.95
CA SER A 79 -4.69 -6.70 -13.59
C SER A 79 -4.85 -7.75 -14.69
N LEU A 80 -4.88 -9.01 -14.28
CA LEU A 80 -5.33 -10.10 -15.15
C LEU A 80 -6.87 -10.07 -15.29
N GLU A 81 -7.42 -10.84 -16.23
CA GLU A 81 -8.84 -10.94 -16.58
C GLU A 81 -9.65 -11.47 -15.40
N ASN A 82 -9.21 -12.59 -14.81
CA ASN A 82 -9.80 -13.03 -13.55
C ASN A 82 -9.39 -12.04 -12.46
N ARG A 83 -10.32 -11.59 -11.61
CA ARG A 83 -10.03 -10.69 -10.49
C ARG A 83 -10.62 -11.19 -9.17
N HIS A 84 -11.11 -12.43 -9.18
CA HIS A 84 -11.82 -13.05 -8.09
C HIS A 84 -11.15 -14.37 -7.69
N ILE A 85 -11.12 -14.61 -6.38
CA ILE A 85 -10.68 -15.86 -5.79
C ILE A 85 -11.84 -16.38 -4.94
N ASP A 86 -12.49 -17.44 -5.42
CA ASP A 86 -13.50 -18.15 -4.62
C ASP A 86 -12.83 -18.78 -3.40
N ARG A 87 -13.34 -18.51 -2.19
CA ARG A 87 -12.79 -19.05 -0.95
C ARG A 87 -12.74 -20.59 -0.92
N GLU A 88 -13.58 -21.26 -1.70
CA GLU A 88 -13.61 -22.72 -1.81
C GLU A 88 -12.42 -23.30 -2.59
N ARG A 89 -11.81 -22.51 -3.49
CA ARG A 89 -10.60 -22.90 -4.24
C ARG A 89 -9.34 -22.79 -3.39
N LEU A 90 -9.43 -22.14 -2.24
CA LEU A 90 -8.34 -21.92 -1.31
C LEU A 90 -8.18 -23.13 -0.38
N THR A 91 -7.17 -23.96 -0.69
CA THR A 91 -6.84 -25.18 0.03
C THR A 91 -5.62 -24.99 0.95
N ASN A 92 -5.58 -25.73 2.06
CA ASN A 92 -4.42 -25.71 2.95
C ASN A 92 -3.24 -26.41 2.26
N PRO A 93 -2.02 -25.85 2.32
CA PRO A 93 -0.83 -26.57 1.90
C PRO A 93 -0.55 -27.74 2.83
N SER A 94 -0.01 -28.81 2.26
CA SER A 94 0.69 -29.87 3.00
C SER A 94 1.95 -29.31 3.66
N ILE A 95 2.53 -30.08 4.60
CA ILE A 95 3.74 -29.68 5.31
C ILE A 95 4.93 -29.42 4.37
N TYR A 96 5.08 -30.22 3.31
CA TYR A 96 6.14 -30.07 2.31
C TYR A 96 5.93 -28.83 1.45
N GLU A 97 4.69 -28.59 1.01
CA GLU A 97 4.37 -27.39 0.23
C GLU A 97 4.60 -26.12 1.05
N TYR A 98 4.31 -26.16 2.35
CA TYR A 98 4.49 -25.00 3.22
C TYR A 98 5.94 -24.48 3.22
N GLU A 99 6.92 -25.39 3.21
CA GLU A 99 8.35 -25.05 3.15
C GLU A 99 8.71 -24.39 1.80
N GLU A 100 8.16 -24.87 0.69
CA GLU A 100 8.45 -24.36 -0.66
C GLU A 100 7.82 -22.99 -0.95
N LEU A 101 6.66 -22.71 -0.34
CA LEU A 101 5.91 -21.47 -0.57
C LEU A 101 6.63 -20.22 -0.03
N GLY A 102 7.63 -20.39 0.84
CA GLY A 102 8.41 -19.27 1.36
C GLY A 102 7.58 -18.32 2.23
N VAL A 103 6.63 -18.85 3.01
CA VAL A 103 5.86 -18.08 3.98
C VAL A 103 6.83 -17.54 5.04
N PRO A 104 6.94 -16.22 5.27
CA PRO A 104 7.95 -15.71 6.19
C PRO A 104 7.68 -16.12 7.64
N ASP A 105 8.75 -16.48 8.37
CA ASP A 105 8.63 -16.95 9.76
C ASP A 105 8.12 -15.85 10.71
N ASP A 106 8.43 -14.59 10.40
CA ASP A 106 8.16 -13.41 11.21
C ASP A 106 6.72 -12.87 11.07
N ILE A 107 5.89 -13.47 10.21
CA ILE A 107 4.50 -13.04 10.08
C ILE A 107 3.68 -13.46 11.30
N LYS A 108 2.64 -12.68 11.62
CA LYS A 108 1.74 -12.99 12.75
C LYS A 108 1.15 -14.38 12.58
N GLN A 109 1.14 -15.17 13.66
CA GLN A 109 0.64 -16.55 13.62
C GLN A 109 -0.81 -16.65 13.12
N SER A 110 -1.65 -15.65 13.41
CA SER A 110 -3.03 -15.57 12.92
C SER A 110 -3.15 -15.33 11.40
N ASP A 111 -2.10 -14.80 10.78
CA ASP A 111 -2.08 -14.48 9.35
C ASP A 111 -1.43 -15.61 8.52
N LYS A 112 -0.62 -16.48 9.14
CA LYS A 112 0.11 -17.57 8.47
C LYS A 112 -0.77 -18.46 7.59
N PRO A 113 -1.92 -18.98 8.06
CA PRO A 113 -2.74 -19.88 7.26
C PRO A 113 -3.25 -19.22 5.97
N GLU A 114 -3.75 -17.99 6.06
CA GLU A 114 -4.30 -17.27 4.91
C GLU A 114 -3.22 -16.96 3.86
N VAL A 115 -2.04 -16.51 4.31
CA VAL A 115 -0.90 -16.23 3.41
C VAL A 115 -0.44 -17.51 2.71
N ALA A 116 -0.31 -18.61 3.44
CA ALA A 116 0.14 -19.89 2.88
C ALA A 116 -0.84 -20.42 1.83
N THR A 117 -2.14 -20.37 2.11
CA THR A 117 -3.18 -20.81 1.18
C THR A 117 -3.27 -19.92 -0.07
N LEU A 118 -3.08 -18.60 0.06
CA LEU A 118 -3.00 -17.70 -1.10
C LEU A 118 -1.78 -17.99 -1.98
N LEU A 119 -0.60 -18.17 -1.38
CA LEU A 119 0.62 -18.51 -2.13
C LEU A 119 0.47 -19.85 -2.86
N LYS A 120 -0.13 -20.85 -2.21
CA LYS A 120 -0.47 -22.14 -2.85
C LYS A 120 -1.35 -21.92 -4.07
N TYR A 121 -2.45 -21.18 -3.91
CA TYR A 121 -3.36 -20.86 -5.02
C TYR A 121 -2.62 -20.17 -6.17
N PHE A 122 -1.74 -19.21 -5.91
CA PHE A 122 -0.99 -18.52 -6.98
C PHE A 122 -0.03 -19.43 -7.73
N ARG A 123 0.60 -20.37 -7.02
CA ARG A 123 1.47 -21.39 -7.62
C ARG A 123 0.65 -22.34 -8.50
N ASP A 124 -0.43 -22.89 -7.95
CA ASP A 124 -1.28 -23.88 -8.62
C ASP A 124 -1.95 -23.27 -9.86
N GLU A 125 -2.35 -21.99 -9.82
CA GLU A 125 -2.97 -21.26 -10.94
C GLU A 125 -1.95 -20.56 -11.86
N ARG A 126 -0.65 -20.73 -11.60
CA ARG A 126 0.48 -20.12 -12.35
C ARG A 126 0.35 -18.61 -12.54
N ILE A 127 -0.10 -17.91 -11.51
CA ILE A 127 -0.34 -16.45 -11.57
C ILE A 127 0.96 -15.69 -11.86
N ALA A 128 2.08 -16.09 -11.26
CA ALA A 128 3.37 -15.46 -11.51
C ALA A 128 3.78 -15.59 -12.99
N ASN A 129 3.62 -16.78 -13.59
CA ASN A 129 3.89 -17.01 -15.01
C ASN A 129 3.00 -16.13 -15.91
N LYS A 130 1.70 -16.02 -15.60
CA LYS A 130 0.78 -15.16 -16.35
C LYS A 130 1.22 -13.68 -16.30
N LEU A 131 1.70 -13.21 -15.15
CA LEU A 131 2.25 -11.86 -15.01
C LEU A 131 3.53 -11.67 -15.83
N VAL A 132 4.47 -12.63 -15.79
CA VAL A 132 5.68 -12.60 -16.62
C VAL A 132 5.30 -12.61 -18.10
N ALA A 133 4.36 -13.46 -18.52
CA ALA A 133 3.90 -13.52 -19.90
C ALA A 133 3.28 -12.18 -20.34
N LYS A 134 2.46 -11.56 -19.51
CA LYS A 134 1.84 -10.25 -19.82
C LYS A 134 2.86 -9.13 -20.07
N TRP A 135 4.02 -9.17 -19.42
CA TRP A 135 5.10 -8.20 -19.69
C TRP A 135 5.75 -8.38 -21.06
N HIS A 136 5.80 -9.61 -21.55
CA HIS A 136 6.60 -9.99 -22.72
C HIS A 136 5.76 -10.35 -23.95
N ASN A 137 4.47 -10.60 -23.78
CA ASN A 137 3.54 -10.92 -24.86
C ASN A 137 3.20 -9.68 -25.70
N LYS A 138 2.83 -9.91 -26.94
CA LYS A 138 2.15 -8.89 -27.76
C LYS A 138 0.86 -8.45 -27.09
N LEU A 139 0.48 -7.20 -27.35
CA LEU A 139 -0.81 -6.69 -26.91
C LEU A 139 -1.96 -7.56 -27.44
N GLY A 140 -2.91 -7.89 -26.57
CA GLY A 140 -4.11 -8.65 -26.92
C GLY A 140 -3.95 -10.17 -26.91
N VAL A 141 -2.76 -10.70 -26.59
CA VAL A 141 -2.59 -12.14 -26.32
C VAL A 141 -3.37 -12.49 -25.05
N LYS A 142 -4.12 -13.59 -25.10
CA LYS A 142 -4.95 -14.05 -23.99
C LYS A 142 -4.10 -14.54 -22.84
N GLU A 143 -4.70 -14.55 -21.65
CA GLU A 143 -4.00 -15.00 -20.45
C GLU A 143 -3.68 -16.48 -20.49
N GLY A 144 -2.43 -16.81 -20.12
CA GLY A 144 -1.94 -18.18 -20.19
C GLY A 144 -1.48 -18.60 -21.60
N GLU A 145 -1.75 -17.81 -22.63
CA GLU A 145 -1.13 -17.97 -23.95
C GLU A 145 0.19 -17.21 -24.03
N VAL A 146 1.03 -17.62 -24.97
CA VAL A 146 2.35 -17.03 -25.19
C VAL A 146 2.53 -16.70 -26.66
N ASP A 147 2.79 -15.42 -26.94
CA ASP A 147 3.28 -14.93 -28.23
C ASP A 147 4.15 -13.71 -27.96
N TRP A 148 5.46 -13.96 -27.83
CA TRP A 148 6.42 -12.96 -27.41
C TRP A 148 6.50 -11.79 -28.37
N ASP A 149 6.53 -10.60 -27.79
CA ASP A 149 6.76 -9.36 -28.49
C ASP A 149 8.26 -9.04 -28.56
N LYS A 150 8.82 -9.18 -29.76
CA LYS A 150 10.22 -8.83 -30.03
C LYS A 150 10.50 -7.34 -29.83
N ASP A 151 9.47 -6.49 -29.92
CA ASP A 151 9.58 -5.06 -29.71
C ASP A 151 9.34 -4.66 -28.25
N ILE A 152 9.06 -5.63 -27.36
CA ILE A 152 8.85 -5.47 -25.91
C ILE A 152 7.94 -4.27 -25.58
N TYR A 153 6.84 -4.15 -26.32
CA TYR A 153 5.98 -2.96 -26.33
C TYR A 153 5.43 -2.63 -24.94
N VAL A 154 4.97 -3.62 -24.16
CA VAL A 154 4.42 -3.40 -22.81
C VAL A 154 5.47 -2.81 -21.87
N ILE A 155 6.69 -3.36 -21.90
CA ILE A 155 7.85 -2.83 -21.15
C ILE A 155 8.13 -1.39 -21.60
N ARG A 156 8.11 -1.10 -22.90
CA ARG A 156 8.31 0.26 -23.41
C ARG A 156 7.22 1.22 -22.96
N GLU A 157 5.95 0.88 -23.14
CA GLU A 157 4.84 1.75 -22.81
C GLU A 157 4.78 2.07 -21.31
N LEU A 158 4.87 1.04 -20.46
CA LEU A 158 4.82 1.24 -19.01
C LEU A 158 6.09 1.94 -18.50
N GLY A 159 7.24 1.67 -19.13
CA GLY A 159 8.49 2.36 -18.85
C GLY A 159 8.37 3.86 -19.06
N LEU A 160 7.76 4.26 -20.18
CA LEU A 160 7.48 5.68 -20.50
C LEU A 160 6.50 6.32 -19.52
N LYS A 161 5.43 5.61 -19.15
CA LYS A 161 4.42 6.10 -18.20
C LYS A 161 4.99 6.31 -16.79
N SER A 162 6.12 5.67 -16.51
CA SER A 162 6.79 5.72 -15.22
C SER A 162 8.00 6.67 -15.21
N LEU A 163 8.09 7.57 -16.19
CA LEU A 163 8.97 8.72 -16.15
C LEU A 163 8.17 9.97 -15.72
N SER A 164 8.82 10.92 -15.04
CA SER A 164 8.24 12.27 -14.89
C SER A 164 8.13 12.95 -16.26
N GLU A 165 7.36 14.03 -16.37
CA GLU A 165 7.19 14.73 -17.65
C GLU A 165 8.51 15.32 -18.16
N GLU A 166 9.34 15.81 -17.25
CA GLU A 166 10.66 16.37 -17.52
C GLU A 166 11.66 15.29 -17.92
N ALA A 167 11.61 14.13 -17.25
CA ALA A 167 12.43 12.97 -17.60
C ALA A 167 12.06 12.44 -18.99
N ARG A 168 10.76 12.41 -19.33
CA ARG A 168 10.26 12.04 -20.65
C ARG A 168 10.70 13.04 -21.72
N TYR A 169 10.59 14.35 -21.46
CA TYR A 169 11.04 15.39 -22.39
C TYR A 169 12.55 15.30 -22.66
N ASN A 170 13.38 15.19 -21.63
CA ASN A 170 14.83 15.05 -21.77
C ASN A 170 15.23 13.76 -22.49
N ALA A 171 14.58 12.63 -22.19
CA ALA A 171 14.86 11.36 -22.83
C ALA A 171 14.44 11.34 -24.32
N LEU A 172 13.37 12.06 -24.70
CA LEU A 172 12.99 12.28 -26.09
C LEU A 172 13.99 13.19 -26.82
N ALA A 173 14.44 14.28 -26.19
CA ALA A 173 15.37 15.25 -26.78
C ALA A 173 16.79 14.68 -27.01
N THR A 174 17.13 13.56 -26.38
CA THR A 174 18.47 12.93 -26.45
C THR A 174 18.48 11.60 -27.19
N GLU A 175 17.37 11.20 -27.84
CA GLU A 175 17.19 9.93 -28.58
C GLU A 175 17.53 8.66 -27.78
N ASN A 176 17.61 8.72 -26.44
CA ASN A 176 18.11 7.62 -25.60
C ASN A 176 17.00 6.78 -24.92
N LEU A 177 15.74 7.07 -25.23
CA LEU A 177 14.56 6.53 -24.56
C LEU A 177 14.52 4.99 -24.52
N THR A 178 14.81 4.33 -25.64
CA THR A 178 14.79 2.86 -25.76
C THR A 178 15.88 2.20 -24.91
N SER A 179 17.07 2.79 -24.86
CA SER A 179 18.21 2.31 -24.07
C SER A 179 17.97 2.47 -22.56
N MET A 180 17.29 3.55 -22.15
CA MET A 180 16.90 3.74 -20.75
C MET A 180 15.90 2.68 -20.28
N ILE A 181 14.85 2.45 -21.08
CA ILE A 181 13.80 1.48 -20.77
C ILE A 181 14.39 0.06 -20.69
N GLY A 182 15.19 -0.35 -21.67
CA GLY A 182 15.78 -1.69 -21.70
C GLY A 182 16.67 -1.98 -20.49
N LYS A 183 17.40 -0.98 -19.98
CA LYS A 183 18.22 -1.12 -18.76
C LYS A 183 17.41 -1.19 -17.46
N SER A 184 16.13 -0.83 -17.50
CA SER A 184 15.22 -0.86 -16.34
C SER A 184 14.27 -2.05 -16.33
N GLU A 185 14.26 -2.89 -17.37
CA GLU A 185 13.31 -3.98 -17.53
C GLU A 185 13.19 -4.90 -16.30
N SER A 186 14.31 -5.47 -15.85
CA SER A 186 14.34 -6.35 -14.67
C SER A 186 13.71 -5.70 -13.45
N LYS A 187 14.00 -4.41 -13.25
CA LYS A 187 13.43 -3.65 -12.14
C LYS A 187 11.92 -3.42 -12.31
N MET A 188 11.47 -3.12 -13.52
CA MET A 188 10.06 -2.93 -13.84
C MET A 188 9.25 -4.19 -13.58
N VAL A 189 9.73 -5.33 -14.09
CA VAL A 189 9.09 -6.62 -13.90
C VAL A 189 9.10 -7.01 -12.42
N SER A 190 10.23 -6.78 -11.71
CA SER A 190 10.34 -6.99 -10.26
C SER A 190 9.38 -6.10 -9.43
N ASN A 191 9.05 -4.90 -9.92
CA ASN A 191 8.06 -4.01 -9.32
C ASN A 191 6.60 -4.34 -9.71
N THR A 192 6.31 -5.63 -9.91
CA THR A 192 4.96 -6.16 -10.14
C THR A 192 4.39 -6.74 -8.86
N TYR A 193 3.24 -6.22 -8.44
CA TYR A 193 2.57 -6.59 -7.20
C TYR A 193 1.19 -7.19 -7.47
N LEU A 194 0.78 -8.10 -6.60
CA LEU A 194 -0.58 -8.60 -6.51
C LEU A 194 -1.15 -8.20 -5.15
N CYS A 195 -2.31 -7.54 -5.15
CA CYS A 195 -3.03 -7.16 -3.94
C CYS A 195 -4.37 -7.89 -3.88
N VAL A 196 -4.53 -8.78 -2.89
CA VAL A 196 -5.79 -9.48 -2.63
C VAL A 196 -6.56 -8.77 -1.53
N ASN A 197 -7.77 -8.33 -1.86
CA ASN A 197 -8.69 -7.66 -0.94
C ASN A 197 -9.70 -8.66 -0.39
N ARG A 198 -9.89 -8.67 0.92
CA ARG A 198 -10.92 -9.44 1.61
C ARG A 198 -11.79 -8.48 2.41
N TYR A 199 -13.08 -8.46 2.10
CA TYR A 199 -14.06 -7.66 2.82
C TYR A 199 -14.70 -8.46 3.96
N GLY A 200 -15.17 -7.72 4.96
CA GLY A 200 -16.01 -8.26 6.01
C GLY A 200 -16.92 -7.19 6.57
N PHE A 201 -17.95 -7.59 7.31
CA PHE A 201 -18.92 -6.68 7.92
C PHE A 201 -19.04 -6.96 9.42
N LEU A 202 -18.86 -5.93 10.25
CA LEU A 202 -18.84 -6.05 11.71
C LEU A 202 -19.72 -4.97 12.33
N ASP A 203 -20.30 -5.27 13.48
CA ASP A 203 -20.94 -4.26 14.31
C ASP A 203 -19.96 -3.59 15.29
N ALA A 204 -20.39 -2.48 15.89
CA ALA A 204 -19.59 -1.74 16.85
C ALA A 204 -19.21 -2.57 18.09
N GLN A 205 -20.04 -3.51 18.54
CA GLN A 205 -19.77 -4.34 19.71
C GLN A 205 -18.61 -5.30 19.42
N ASP A 206 -18.61 -5.96 18.25
CA ASP A 206 -17.51 -6.82 17.80
C ASP A 206 -16.18 -6.05 17.74
N ILE A 207 -16.21 -4.84 17.17
CA ILE A 207 -15.03 -3.97 17.08
C ILE A 207 -14.54 -3.56 18.48
N VAL A 208 -15.46 -3.18 19.35
CA VAL A 208 -15.15 -2.77 20.72
C VAL A 208 -14.54 -3.93 21.51
N ALA A 209 -15.10 -5.13 21.41
CA ALA A 209 -14.57 -6.33 22.05
C ALA A 209 -13.14 -6.63 21.59
N GLN A 210 -12.90 -6.62 20.27
CA GLN A 210 -11.56 -6.85 19.71
C GLN A 210 -10.52 -5.82 20.20
N LEU A 211 -10.91 -4.54 20.31
CA LEU A 211 -9.99 -3.48 20.74
C LEU A 211 -9.75 -3.48 22.25
N LYS A 212 -10.69 -3.95 23.07
CA LYS A 212 -10.59 -3.96 24.53
C LYS A 212 -9.87 -5.18 25.09
N ALA A 213 -9.93 -6.33 24.41
CA ALA A 213 -9.39 -7.58 24.93
C ALA A 213 -7.93 -7.49 25.47
N PRO A 214 -6.98 -6.77 24.82
CA PRO A 214 -5.64 -6.59 25.39
C PRO A 214 -5.64 -5.81 26.72
N PHE A 215 -6.45 -4.76 26.81
CA PHE A 215 -6.57 -3.92 28.00
C PHE A 215 -7.26 -4.64 29.16
N GLU A 216 -8.25 -5.48 28.87
CA GLU A 216 -8.93 -6.31 29.88
C GLU A 216 -7.96 -7.33 30.48
N LYS A 217 -7.13 -7.97 29.65
CA LYS A 217 -6.06 -8.87 30.10
C LYS A 217 -5.01 -8.17 30.96
N ASP A 218 -4.67 -6.92 30.63
CA ASP A 218 -3.76 -6.13 31.47
C ASP A 218 -4.42 -5.72 32.79
N LEU A 219 -5.72 -5.39 32.76
CA LEU A 219 -6.48 -5.04 33.96
C LEU A 219 -6.58 -6.20 34.95
N GLU A 220 -6.84 -7.42 34.48
CA GLU A 220 -6.89 -8.63 35.32
C GLU A 220 -5.61 -8.86 36.14
N LYS A 221 -4.44 -8.50 35.57
CA LYS A 221 -3.15 -8.63 36.25
C LYS A 221 -2.89 -7.50 37.25
N LEU A 222 -3.45 -6.31 37.01
CA LEU A 222 -3.09 -5.08 37.71
C LEU A 222 -4.10 -4.63 38.78
N ASP A 223 -5.34 -5.12 38.73
CA ASP A 223 -6.46 -4.56 39.52
C ASP A 223 -6.21 -4.55 41.04
N LYS A 224 -5.34 -5.43 41.54
CA LYS A 224 -4.92 -5.49 42.96
C LYS A 224 -3.55 -4.88 43.25
N GLU A 225 -2.68 -4.78 42.26
CA GLU A 225 -1.26 -4.41 42.43
C GLU A 225 -0.99 -2.92 42.18
N ASN A 226 -1.75 -2.28 41.28
CA ASN A 226 -1.59 -0.87 40.97
C ASN A 226 -2.94 -0.20 40.60
N PRO A 227 -3.71 0.26 41.60
CA PRO A 227 -5.05 0.83 41.40
C PRO A 227 -5.08 2.07 40.48
N LEU A 228 -4.01 2.88 40.47
CA LEU A 228 -3.94 4.08 39.62
C LEU A 228 -3.78 3.70 38.14
N LEU A 229 -2.94 2.73 37.83
CA LEU A 229 -2.77 2.23 36.46
C LEU A 229 -4.05 1.52 35.98
N ALA A 230 -4.68 0.71 36.85
CA ALA A 230 -5.97 0.06 36.57
C ALA A 230 -7.08 1.09 36.24
N ALA A 231 -7.15 2.21 36.98
CA ALA A 231 -8.10 3.29 36.69
C ALA A 231 -7.87 3.92 35.30
N GLY A 232 -6.60 4.14 34.92
CA GLY A 232 -6.25 4.64 33.59
C GLY A 232 -6.66 3.70 32.45
N ILE A 233 -6.49 2.39 32.65
CA ILE A 233 -6.94 1.36 31.69
C ILE A 233 -8.47 1.39 31.56
N ARG A 234 -9.22 1.46 32.66
CA ARG A 234 -10.71 1.55 32.64
C ARG A 234 -11.22 2.78 31.86
N ILE A 235 -10.57 3.93 32.00
CA ILE A 235 -10.89 5.14 31.22
C ILE A 235 -10.67 4.89 29.72
N THR A 236 -9.58 4.23 29.36
CA THR A 236 -9.27 3.88 27.96
C THR A 236 -10.32 2.95 27.36
N ILE A 237 -10.70 1.91 28.12
CA ILE A 237 -11.78 0.98 27.77
C ILE A 237 -13.11 1.73 27.55
N ALA A 238 -13.51 2.62 28.47
CA ALA A 238 -14.74 3.41 28.32
C ALA A 238 -14.71 4.35 27.10
N ALA A 239 -13.54 4.93 26.79
CA ALA A 239 -13.37 5.78 25.62
C ALA A 239 -13.54 5.00 24.30
N ILE A 240 -13.01 3.76 24.22
CA ILE A 240 -13.21 2.85 23.08
C ILE A 240 -14.70 2.55 22.91
N GLU A 241 -15.39 2.19 23.99
CA GLU A 241 -16.83 1.90 24.03
C GLU A 241 -17.68 3.04 23.49
N ALA A 242 -17.39 4.27 23.92
CA ALA A 242 -18.10 5.47 23.48
C ALA A 242 -17.69 5.92 22.07
N GLY A 243 -16.67 5.31 21.47
CA GLY A 243 -16.05 5.71 20.21
C GLY A 243 -16.75 5.20 18.95
N PHE A 244 -17.41 4.05 19.06
CA PHE A 244 -17.98 3.32 17.91
C PHE A 244 -19.49 3.16 18.05
N LYS A 245 -20.23 3.43 16.95
CA LYS A 245 -21.67 3.11 16.84
C LYS A 245 -22.01 2.68 15.42
N GLY A 246 -22.95 1.75 15.28
CA GLY A 246 -23.40 1.21 14.01
C GLY A 246 -22.54 0.06 13.51
N TYR A 247 -22.46 -0.08 12.20
CA TYR A 247 -21.83 -1.17 11.45
C TYR A 247 -20.74 -0.64 10.52
N PHE A 248 -19.76 -1.48 10.25
CA PHE A 248 -18.53 -1.11 9.59
C PHE A 248 -18.19 -2.15 8.52
N VAL A 249 -17.66 -1.65 7.40
CA VAL A 249 -16.95 -2.50 6.44
C VAL A 249 -15.52 -2.63 6.92
N THR A 250 -15.01 -3.86 6.94
CA THR A 250 -13.59 -4.15 7.09
C THR A 250 -13.00 -4.49 5.74
N ALA A 251 -11.80 -3.96 5.47
CA ALA A 251 -11.02 -4.26 4.29
C ALA A 251 -9.65 -4.77 4.73
N ASN A 252 -9.36 -6.03 4.41
CA ASN A 252 -8.07 -6.66 4.64
C ASN A 252 -7.36 -6.77 3.30
N ALA A 253 -6.17 -6.20 3.17
CA ALA A 253 -5.39 -6.23 1.95
C ALA A 253 -4.10 -7.03 2.18
N TYR A 254 -3.88 -8.04 1.36
CA TYR A 254 -2.68 -8.89 1.36
C TYR A 254 -1.86 -8.54 0.12
N LEU A 255 -0.62 -8.13 0.33
CA LEU A 255 0.29 -7.69 -0.72
C LEU A 255 1.35 -8.76 -0.99
N PHE A 256 1.50 -9.09 -2.26
CA PHE A 256 2.50 -10.00 -2.80
C PHE A 256 3.28 -9.31 -3.91
N ARG A 257 4.49 -9.78 -4.20
CA ARG A 257 5.32 -9.27 -5.29
C ARG A 257 5.86 -10.43 -6.12
N LEU A 258 6.01 -10.21 -7.42
CA LEU A 258 6.70 -11.14 -8.32
C LEU A 258 8.16 -11.30 -7.85
N GLU A 259 8.59 -12.55 -7.66
CA GLU A 259 9.99 -12.83 -7.40
C GLU A 259 10.75 -12.77 -8.73
N TRP A 260 11.38 -11.63 -8.98
CA TRP A 260 12.11 -11.36 -10.21
C TRP A 260 13.37 -10.55 -9.93
N ASN A 261 14.46 -10.94 -10.58
CA ASN A 261 15.77 -10.29 -10.53
C ASN A 261 16.54 -10.59 -11.83
N ASP A 262 17.73 -9.99 -11.98
CA ASP A 262 18.54 -10.09 -13.20
C ASP A 262 18.90 -11.55 -13.57
N SER A 263 19.13 -12.42 -12.58
CA SER A 263 19.43 -13.84 -12.80
C SER A 263 18.21 -14.58 -13.34
N ILE A 264 17.03 -14.35 -12.75
CA ILE A 264 15.76 -14.92 -13.20
C ILE A 264 15.41 -14.43 -14.62
N GLN A 265 15.66 -13.16 -14.92
CA GLN A 265 15.46 -12.61 -16.25
C GLN A 265 16.41 -13.23 -17.28
N GLN A 266 17.69 -13.38 -16.94
CA GLN A 266 18.65 -14.03 -17.83
C GLN A 266 18.23 -15.47 -18.13
N ASP A 267 17.76 -16.20 -17.12
CA ASP A 267 17.25 -17.55 -17.29
C ASP A 267 16.02 -17.58 -18.21
N PHE A 268 15.11 -16.61 -18.05
CA PHE A 268 13.95 -16.44 -18.94
C PHE A 268 14.37 -16.31 -20.40
N TYR A 269 15.28 -15.39 -20.70
CA TYR A 269 15.72 -15.16 -22.08
C TYR A 269 16.51 -16.35 -22.65
N THR A 270 17.23 -17.08 -21.81
CA THR A 270 18.05 -18.22 -22.25
C THR A 270 17.20 -19.46 -22.51
N ARG A 271 16.24 -19.77 -21.63
CA ARG A 271 15.49 -21.04 -21.67
C ARG A 271 14.14 -20.93 -22.36
N TYR A 272 13.43 -19.83 -22.15
CA TYR A 272 11.99 -19.75 -22.46
C TYR A 272 11.67 -18.83 -23.64
N TRP A 273 12.54 -17.86 -23.95
CA TRP A 273 12.29 -16.92 -25.05
C TRP A 273 12.13 -17.60 -26.41
N ASN A 274 12.99 -18.57 -26.72
CA ASN A 274 12.89 -19.35 -27.96
C ASN A 274 12.13 -20.67 -27.77
N ASN A 275 11.57 -20.91 -26.58
CA ASN A 275 10.79 -22.11 -26.27
C ASN A 275 9.55 -21.77 -25.40
N PRO A 276 8.51 -21.16 -26.01
CA PRO A 276 7.22 -20.89 -25.37
C PRO A 276 6.55 -22.09 -24.70
N GLU A 277 6.66 -23.28 -25.29
CA GLU A 277 6.04 -24.50 -24.75
C GLU A 277 6.66 -24.86 -23.40
N GLU A 278 7.99 -24.83 -23.32
CA GLU A 278 8.74 -25.05 -22.06
C GLU A 278 8.44 -23.98 -21.00
N PHE A 279 8.14 -22.74 -21.41
CA PHE A 279 7.64 -21.71 -20.50
C PHE A 279 6.29 -22.09 -19.90
N ILE A 280 5.34 -22.48 -20.77
CA ILE A 280 3.98 -22.81 -20.37
C ILE A 280 3.99 -24.03 -19.45
N GLU A 281 4.84 -25.02 -19.73
CA GLU A 281 4.89 -26.28 -19.00
C GLU A 281 5.69 -26.21 -17.70
N ASN A 282 6.86 -25.57 -17.70
CA ASN A 282 7.90 -25.81 -16.68
C ASN A 282 8.46 -24.56 -16.00
N ALA A 283 8.08 -23.34 -16.41
CA ALA A 283 8.65 -22.14 -15.80
C ALA A 283 8.26 -22.01 -14.30
N PRO A 284 9.24 -21.88 -13.37
CA PRO A 284 9.00 -22.00 -11.93
C PRO A 284 8.80 -20.64 -11.23
N TYR A 285 8.19 -19.66 -11.89
CA TYR A 285 8.03 -18.32 -11.31
C TYR A 285 7.04 -18.32 -10.15
N LYS A 286 7.29 -17.48 -9.13
CA LYS A 286 6.44 -17.39 -7.94
C LYS A 286 6.22 -15.96 -7.47
N LEU A 287 5.19 -15.80 -6.65
CA LEU A 287 4.90 -14.60 -5.88
C LEU A 287 5.41 -14.78 -4.44
N VAL A 288 5.91 -13.72 -3.83
CA VAL A 288 6.36 -13.70 -2.43
C VAL A 288 5.52 -12.72 -1.62
N TYR A 289 5.23 -13.07 -0.36
CA TYR A 289 4.46 -12.23 0.54
C TYR A 289 5.25 -10.98 0.96
N VAL A 290 4.61 -9.82 0.88
CA VAL A 290 5.20 -8.52 1.24
C VAL A 290 4.63 -8.01 2.56
N GLY A 291 3.30 -8.00 2.70
CA GLY A 291 2.66 -7.46 3.89
C GLY A 291 1.14 -7.54 3.87
N LYS A 292 0.55 -7.17 5.00
CA LYS A 292 -0.90 -7.13 5.20
C LYS A 292 -1.30 -5.84 5.88
N SER A 293 -2.45 -5.31 5.49
CA SER A 293 -3.15 -4.28 6.24
C SER A 293 -4.58 -4.71 6.55
N SER A 294 -5.14 -4.16 7.62
CA SER A 294 -6.55 -4.34 7.99
C SER A 294 -7.09 -2.99 8.41
N LYS A 295 -8.14 -2.54 7.74
CA LYS A 295 -8.81 -1.26 7.99
C LYS A 295 -10.30 -1.45 8.12
N LYS A 296 -10.91 -0.50 8.82
CA LYS A 296 -12.35 -0.40 9.00
C LYS A 296 -12.82 0.95 8.51
N ALA A 297 -14.01 0.99 7.93
CA ALA A 297 -14.66 2.19 7.47
C ALA A 297 -16.11 2.22 7.98
N PRO A 298 -16.58 3.35 8.55
CA PRO A 298 -17.96 3.47 9.00
C PRO A 298 -18.94 3.29 7.83
N ALA A 299 -19.89 2.39 8.01
CA ALA A 299 -20.89 2.07 7.00
C ALA A 299 -22.25 2.67 7.39
N THR A 300 -23.04 1.98 8.22
CA THR A 300 -24.44 2.32 8.50
C THR A 300 -24.78 2.19 9.98
N MET A 301 -25.79 2.92 10.46
CA MET A 301 -26.32 2.81 11.83
C MET A 301 -27.35 1.68 11.98
N SER A 302 -27.84 1.12 10.88
CA SER A 302 -28.93 0.13 10.87
C SER A 302 -28.58 -1.11 10.06
N ILE A 303 -29.07 -2.26 10.53
CA ILE A 303 -29.00 -3.55 9.80
C ILE A 303 -30.21 -3.74 8.87
N SER A 304 -31.26 -2.92 9.00
CA SER A 304 -32.39 -2.96 8.07
C SER A 304 -31.98 -2.32 6.76
N PHE A 305 -32.20 -3.05 5.67
CA PHE A 305 -31.91 -2.54 4.34
C PHE A 305 -32.97 -1.49 3.96
N ASP A 306 -32.53 -0.27 3.69
CA ASP A 306 -33.35 0.78 3.10
C ASP A 306 -32.55 1.46 1.96
N PRO A 307 -33.19 2.25 1.08
CA PRO A 307 -32.52 2.87 -0.07
C PRO A 307 -31.28 3.70 0.26
N ASN A 308 -31.14 4.22 1.49
CA ASN A 308 -29.99 4.99 1.93
C ASN A 308 -28.81 4.11 2.37
N THR A 309 -29.02 2.81 2.56
CA THR A 309 -27.98 1.90 3.05
C THR A 309 -26.98 1.53 1.96
N GLU A 310 -27.40 1.29 0.71
CA GLU A 310 -26.46 0.94 -0.39
C GLU A 310 -25.36 2.01 -0.61
N PRO A 311 -25.67 3.33 -0.70
CA PRO A 311 -24.64 4.36 -0.81
C PRO A 311 -23.67 4.40 0.37
N LEU A 312 -24.14 4.10 1.58
CA LEU A 312 -23.32 4.05 2.79
C LEU A 312 -22.34 2.88 2.76
N ILE A 313 -22.81 1.68 2.39
CA ILE A 313 -21.95 0.50 2.25
C ILE A 313 -20.94 0.73 1.13
N LYS A 314 -21.38 1.19 -0.05
CA LYS A 314 -20.48 1.51 -1.18
C LYS A 314 -19.36 2.46 -0.76
N ARG A 315 -19.70 3.55 -0.08
CA ARG A 315 -18.72 4.53 0.42
C ARG A 315 -17.75 3.88 1.42
N ALA A 316 -18.26 3.07 2.34
CA ALA A 316 -17.43 2.38 3.32
C ALA A 316 -16.48 1.38 2.68
N THR A 317 -16.94 0.60 1.70
CA THR A 317 -16.10 -0.35 0.94
C THR A 317 -14.99 0.38 0.20
N LEU A 318 -15.31 1.46 -0.52
CA LEU A 318 -14.32 2.25 -1.24
C LEU A 318 -13.28 2.87 -0.29
N ARG A 319 -13.73 3.54 0.78
CA ARG A 319 -12.82 4.12 1.80
C ARG A 319 -11.99 3.08 2.52
N GLY A 320 -12.58 1.93 2.85
CA GLY A 320 -11.88 0.82 3.49
C GLY A 320 -10.78 0.27 2.60
N THR A 321 -11.08 0.08 1.31
CA THR A 321 -10.11 -0.37 0.29
C THR A 321 -8.96 0.62 0.17
N ASP A 322 -9.27 1.91 -0.01
CA ASP A 322 -8.25 2.96 -0.12
C ASP A 322 -7.37 3.04 1.14
N ALA A 323 -7.98 2.98 2.32
CA ALA A 323 -7.24 3.04 3.58
C ALA A 323 -6.34 1.81 3.77
N ALA A 324 -6.81 0.62 3.38
CA ALA A 324 -6.04 -0.62 3.46
C ALA A 324 -4.84 -0.55 2.50
N PHE A 325 -5.07 -0.09 1.27
CA PHE A 325 -4.04 0.10 0.27
C PHE A 325 -3.01 1.16 0.69
N ALA A 326 -3.45 2.31 1.20
CA ALA A 326 -2.58 3.37 1.73
C ALA A 326 -1.75 2.91 2.94
N ALA A 327 -2.28 1.99 3.76
CA ALA A 327 -1.50 1.40 4.84
C ALA A 327 -0.39 0.48 4.31
N LEU A 328 -0.66 -0.32 3.27
CA LEU A 328 0.39 -1.11 2.61
C LEU A 328 1.50 -0.21 2.05
N GLN A 329 1.15 0.92 1.44
CA GLN A 329 2.12 1.92 0.95
C GLN A 329 2.97 2.53 2.07
N ARG A 330 2.37 2.71 3.25
CA ARG A 330 3.09 3.23 4.41
C ARG A 330 4.08 2.23 4.98
N ASP A 331 3.64 0.99 5.08
CA ASP A 331 4.42 -0.05 5.75
C ASP A 331 5.50 -0.65 4.85
N ASN A 332 5.37 -0.52 3.51
CA ASN A 332 6.28 -1.10 2.53
C ASN A 332 6.85 0.00 1.62
N ASN A 333 8.10 0.38 1.85
CA ASN A 333 8.74 1.48 1.13
C ASN A 333 8.66 1.26 -0.39
N ASP A 334 9.15 0.14 -0.90
CA ASP A 334 9.23 -0.14 -2.36
C ASP A 334 7.87 -0.14 -3.06
N PHE A 335 6.80 -0.43 -2.31
CA PHE A 335 5.44 -0.40 -2.84
C PHE A 335 4.86 1.01 -3.00
N ARG A 336 5.41 1.99 -2.29
CA ARG A 336 4.94 3.37 -2.25
C ARG A 336 5.26 4.10 -3.56
N PRO A 337 4.29 4.78 -4.19
CA PRO A 337 4.56 5.55 -5.39
C PRO A 337 5.26 6.86 -5.04
N MET A 338 5.95 7.45 -6.02
CA MET A 338 6.33 8.86 -5.93
C MET A 338 5.21 9.74 -6.51
N THR A 339 5.23 11.03 -6.18
CA THR A 339 4.25 12.00 -6.69
C THR A 339 4.98 13.27 -7.13
N SER A 340 4.52 13.89 -8.20
CA SER A 340 5.05 15.19 -8.65
C SER A 340 4.69 16.31 -7.68
N LEU A 341 5.66 17.19 -7.46
CA LEU A 341 5.50 18.43 -6.71
C LEU A 341 5.23 19.58 -7.68
N HIS A 342 4.25 20.41 -7.34
CA HIS A 342 3.79 21.53 -8.15
C HIS A 342 3.81 22.84 -7.35
N ILE A 343 3.66 23.96 -8.06
CA ILE A 343 3.45 25.28 -7.46
C ILE A 343 2.04 25.76 -7.81
N VAL A 344 1.16 25.77 -6.81
CA VAL A 344 -0.22 26.27 -6.91
C VAL A 344 -0.35 27.49 -6.02
N ASP A 345 -0.77 28.63 -6.58
CA ASP A 345 -0.89 29.92 -5.87
C ASP A 345 0.37 30.32 -5.08
N GLY A 346 1.55 30.07 -5.67
CA GLY A 346 2.84 30.37 -5.05
C GLY A 346 3.22 29.46 -3.87
N LYS A 347 2.50 28.34 -3.67
CA LYS A 347 2.76 27.35 -2.61
C LYS A 347 3.07 25.98 -3.21
N LEU A 348 3.89 25.21 -2.50
CA LEU A 348 4.18 23.82 -2.86
C LEU A 348 2.91 22.98 -2.67
N ALA A 349 2.53 22.22 -3.69
CA ALA A 349 1.32 21.41 -3.70
C ALA A 349 1.54 20.07 -4.41
N ALA A 350 0.73 19.07 -4.07
CA ALA A 350 0.66 17.80 -4.79
C ALA A 350 -0.77 17.27 -4.77
N TYR A 351 -1.19 16.62 -5.87
CA TYR A 351 -2.55 16.10 -6.05
C TYR A 351 -2.80 14.77 -5.33
N ILE A 352 -2.42 14.71 -4.05
CA ILE A 352 -2.64 13.59 -3.11
C ILE A 352 -3.42 14.09 -1.91
N GLY A 353 -4.09 13.20 -1.18
CA GLY A 353 -4.93 13.56 -0.06
C GLY A 353 -5.21 12.39 0.88
N CYS A 354 -6.31 12.51 1.63
CA CYS A 354 -6.73 11.51 2.61
C CYS A 354 -7.00 10.11 2.00
N LYS A 355 -7.33 9.99 0.71
CA LYS A 355 -7.48 8.71 -0.02
C LYS A 355 -6.16 7.95 -0.08
N GLU A 356 -5.06 8.64 -0.38
CA GLU A 356 -3.68 8.13 -0.29
C GLU A 356 -3.17 8.05 1.16
N GLY A 357 -4.08 8.28 2.12
CA GLY A 357 -3.84 8.23 3.54
C GLY A 357 -3.25 9.50 4.14
N ILE A 358 -2.89 10.52 3.36
CA ILE A 358 -2.04 11.64 3.82
C ILE A 358 -2.62 12.38 5.03
N THR A 359 -1.75 12.70 5.99
CA THR A 359 -2.08 13.44 7.22
C THR A 359 -1.21 14.68 7.40
N LYS A 360 -1.66 15.64 8.21
CA LYS A 360 -0.89 16.86 8.56
C LYS A 360 0.45 16.60 9.29
N LYS A 361 0.65 15.37 9.80
CA LYS A 361 1.90 14.99 10.47
C LYS A 361 2.96 14.52 9.47
N ASP A 362 2.56 14.22 8.24
CA ASP A 362 3.40 13.61 7.25
C ASP A 362 4.48 14.58 6.75
N LYS A 363 5.65 14.01 6.48
CA LYS A 363 6.80 14.66 5.83
C LYS A 363 7.11 13.92 4.56
N PHE A 364 7.68 14.60 3.57
CA PHE A 364 8.06 14.01 2.30
C PHE A 364 9.52 14.34 1.98
N ASP A 365 10.24 13.31 1.54
CA ASP A 365 11.56 13.44 0.94
C ASP A 365 11.36 13.96 -0.50
N VAL A 366 12.16 14.95 -0.90
CA VAL A 366 12.09 15.63 -2.20
C VAL A 366 13.29 15.24 -3.04
N TYR A 367 13.03 14.88 -4.29
CA TYR A 367 14.00 14.39 -5.25
C TYR A 367 13.98 15.22 -6.53
N GLN A 368 15.16 15.43 -7.11
CA GLN A 368 15.36 16.14 -8.37
C GLN A 368 16.04 15.23 -9.38
N ALA A 369 15.52 15.22 -10.61
CA ALA A 369 16.14 14.51 -11.72
C ALA A 369 17.51 15.11 -12.06
N THR A 370 18.51 14.25 -12.19
CA THR A 370 19.88 14.58 -12.60
C THR A 370 20.35 13.54 -13.62
N VAL A 371 21.25 13.93 -14.53
CA VAL A 371 21.89 12.96 -15.43
C VAL A 371 22.90 12.14 -14.64
N SER A 372 22.83 10.81 -14.72
CA SER A 372 23.73 9.89 -14.03
C SER A 372 25.16 10.09 -14.51
N GLY A 373 26.08 10.22 -13.54
CA GLY A 373 27.51 10.23 -13.81
C GLY A 373 28.12 8.83 -14.01
N LYS A 374 27.38 7.76 -13.67
CA LYS A 374 27.87 6.37 -13.66
C LYS A 374 27.32 5.53 -14.81
N LYS A 375 26.09 5.82 -15.26
CA LYS A 375 25.43 5.13 -16.36
C LYS A 375 25.18 6.13 -17.47
N LEU A 376 25.82 5.94 -18.62
CA LEU A 376 25.69 6.83 -19.77
C LEU A 376 24.21 7.08 -20.08
N ASN A 377 23.82 8.36 -20.00
CA ASN A 377 22.50 8.88 -20.35
C ASN A 377 21.33 8.30 -19.53
N ALA A 378 21.57 7.83 -18.30
CA ALA A 378 20.50 7.50 -17.35
C ALA A 378 20.09 8.73 -16.52
N ILE A 379 18.85 8.78 -16.03
CA ILE A 379 18.41 9.78 -15.05
C ILE A 379 18.47 9.15 -13.65
N GLU A 380 19.02 9.89 -12.70
CA GLU A 380 19.04 9.61 -11.26
C GLU A 380 18.20 10.68 -10.53
N TRP A 381 17.48 10.27 -9.48
CA TRP A 381 16.61 11.12 -8.67
C TRP A 381 17.32 11.47 -7.37
N LYS A 382 18.14 12.52 -7.40
CA LYS A 382 18.92 12.94 -6.25
C LYS A 382 18.04 13.53 -5.15
N TYR A 383 18.20 13.07 -3.91
CA TYR A 383 17.58 13.69 -2.74
C TYR A 383 18.09 15.13 -2.53
N ILE A 384 17.18 16.11 -2.46
CA ILE A 384 17.51 17.55 -2.32
C ILE A 384 16.93 18.20 -1.04
N GLY A 385 16.09 17.47 -0.31
CA GLY A 385 15.59 17.93 0.99
C GLY A 385 14.26 17.31 1.40
N LYS A 386 13.59 17.97 2.35
CA LYS A 386 12.37 17.46 2.98
C LYS A 386 11.35 18.58 3.14
N ILE A 387 10.09 18.26 2.88
CA ILE A 387 8.95 19.16 3.10
C ILE A 387 7.96 18.53 4.08
N LYS A 388 7.13 19.35 4.72
CA LYS A 388 6.09 18.88 5.67
C LYS A 388 4.72 19.30 5.16
N VAL A 389 3.72 18.43 5.29
CA VAL A 389 2.32 18.80 5.02
C VAL A 389 1.91 20.00 5.88
N SER A 390 1.23 20.96 5.26
CA SER A 390 0.69 22.14 5.97
C SER A 390 -0.45 21.73 6.90
N ASN A 391 -0.55 22.38 8.07
CA ASN A 391 -1.51 21.99 9.11
C ASN A 391 -2.98 22.06 8.64
N GLU A 392 -3.29 23.00 7.75
CA GLU A 392 -4.64 23.22 7.19
C GLU A 392 -4.71 22.85 5.70
N GLY A 393 -3.65 22.26 5.16
CA GLY A 393 -3.47 22.05 3.73
C GLY A 393 -3.71 20.61 3.27
N VAL A 394 -4.43 19.77 4.02
CA VAL A 394 -4.67 18.37 3.61
C VAL A 394 -5.94 18.27 2.79
N TRP A 395 -5.85 17.79 1.56
CA TRP A 395 -7.02 17.56 0.71
C TRP A 395 -7.78 16.30 1.12
N ASP A 396 -9.09 16.42 1.35
CA ASP A 396 -9.95 15.25 1.55
C ASP A 396 -10.57 14.81 0.21
N ASN A 397 -9.85 13.96 -0.51
CA ASN A 397 -10.26 13.35 -1.78
C ASN A 397 -10.92 11.97 -1.63
N ARG A 398 -11.39 11.63 -0.43
CA ARG A 398 -12.08 10.35 -0.21
C ARG A 398 -13.47 10.36 -0.83
N GLU A 399 -13.97 9.17 -1.14
CA GLU A 399 -15.33 8.99 -1.66
C GLU A 399 -16.36 9.67 -0.75
N GLY A 400 -17.18 10.56 -1.31
CA GLY A 400 -18.22 11.29 -0.57
C GLY A 400 -17.71 12.24 0.52
N ALA A 401 -16.48 12.77 0.43
CA ALA A 401 -15.94 13.72 1.41
C ALA A 401 -16.78 15.01 1.58
N GLU A 402 -17.43 15.47 0.50
CA GLU A 402 -18.28 16.68 0.52
C GLU A 402 -19.73 16.42 0.92
N LYS A 403 -20.13 15.15 1.05
CA LYS A 403 -21.53 14.75 1.25
C LYS A 403 -21.68 14.06 2.60
N GLU A 404 -22.39 14.71 3.53
CA GLU A 404 -22.92 13.99 4.68
C GLU A 404 -24.06 13.08 4.21
N ILE A 405 -23.96 11.80 4.54
CA ILE A 405 -25.01 10.82 4.28
C ILE A 405 -25.60 10.48 5.65
N ALA A 406 -26.88 10.80 5.85
CA ALA A 406 -27.61 10.49 7.08
C ALA A 406 -27.60 8.97 7.33
N GLY A 407 -27.56 8.57 8.59
CA GLY A 407 -27.54 7.15 8.96
C GLY A 407 -26.17 6.47 8.86
N GLY A 408 -25.08 7.20 8.58
CA GLY A 408 -23.73 6.64 8.62
C GLY A 408 -23.26 6.25 10.03
N ALA A 409 -22.53 5.14 10.13
CA ALA A 409 -21.90 4.72 11.38
C ALA A 409 -20.95 5.79 11.94
N ILE A 410 -20.67 5.71 13.24
CA ILE A 410 -19.83 6.68 13.93
C ILE A 410 -18.51 6.04 14.32
N ASP A 411 -17.42 6.62 13.80
CA ASP A 411 -16.07 6.50 14.33
C ASP A 411 -15.60 7.88 14.79
N LYS A 412 -15.39 8.06 16.09
CA LYS A 412 -14.94 9.34 16.65
C LYS A 412 -13.54 9.74 16.17
N ASP A 413 -12.70 8.79 15.78
CA ASP A 413 -11.34 9.07 15.33
C ASP A 413 -11.32 9.48 13.85
N GLU A 414 -12.17 8.90 13.00
CA GLU A 414 -12.35 9.36 11.61
C GLU A 414 -12.75 10.85 11.57
N LYS A 415 -13.56 11.33 12.52
CA LYS A 415 -13.99 12.74 12.60
C LYS A 415 -12.85 13.71 12.95
N LYS A 416 -11.79 13.24 13.62
CA LYS A 416 -10.64 14.09 14.03
C LYS A 416 -9.61 14.26 12.92
N GLU A 417 -9.63 13.37 11.92
CA GLU A 417 -8.68 13.36 10.80
C GLU A 417 -9.17 14.12 9.55
N LYS A 418 -10.23 14.95 9.66
CA LYS A 418 -10.80 15.65 8.50
C LYS A 418 -9.76 16.53 7.78
N GLY A 419 -9.47 16.19 6.52
CA GLY A 419 -8.94 17.12 5.54
C GLY A 419 -10.04 18.08 5.05
N ASN A 420 -9.70 18.96 4.12
CA ASN A 420 -10.63 19.87 3.48
C ASN A 420 -10.88 19.41 2.04
N ALA A 421 -12.12 19.00 1.76
CA ALA A 421 -12.49 18.49 0.44
C ALA A 421 -12.39 19.55 -0.68
N LYS A 422 -12.49 20.84 -0.33
CA LYS A 422 -12.47 21.95 -1.29
C LYS A 422 -11.08 22.33 -1.81
N LEU A 423 -9.99 21.78 -1.26
CA LEU A 423 -8.63 22.22 -1.60
C LEU A 423 -8.15 21.77 -2.99
N GLY A 424 -8.67 20.66 -3.52
CA GLY A 424 -8.24 20.07 -4.80
C GLY A 424 -6.80 19.52 -4.83
N CYS A 425 -5.95 19.86 -3.84
CA CYS A 425 -4.58 19.38 -3.68
C CYS A 425 -4.11 19.54 -2.22
N THR A 426 -3.06 18.79 -1.83
CA THR A 426 -2.42 18.95 -0.52
C THR A 426 -1.28 19.95 -0.61
N PHE A 427 -1.23 20.90 0.32
CA PHE A 427 -0.19 21.92 0.41
C PHE A 427 0.92 21.56 1.41
N PHE A 428 2.13 22.02 1.10
CA PHE A 428 3.33 21.73 1.89
C PHE A 428 4.05 23.01 2.34
N ASN A 429 4.66 22.94 3.52
CA ASN A 429 5.59 23.95 4.02
C ASN A 429 6.97 23.75 3.38
N GLY A 430 7.49 24.78 2.72
CA GLY A 430 8.81 24.79 2.09
C GLY A 430 9.04 26.03 1.21
N SER A 431 10.26 26.20 0.71
CA SER A 431 10.62 27.30 -0.19
C SER A 431 10.43 26.91 -1.65
N THR A 432 9.59 27.64 -2.38
CA THR A 432 9.37 27.47 -3.84
C THR A 432 10.59 27.88 -4.67
N LYS A 433 11.58 28.56 -4.08
CA LYS A 433 12.88 28.82 -4.74
C LYS A 433 13.78 27.59 -4.78
N LYS A 434 13.55 26.64 -3.86
CA LYS A 434 14.38 25.44 -3.70
C LYS A 434 13.69 24.20 -4.27
N PHE A 435 12.37 24.12 -4.12
CA PHE A 435 11.56 23.00 -4.57
C PHE A 435 10.45 23.52 -5.49
N GLY A 436 9.94 22.69 -6.40
CA GLY A 436 8.84 23.09 -7.25
C GLY A 436 8.60 22.09 -8.38
N GLU A 437 8.11 22.62 -9.50
CA GLU A 437 7.80 21.85 -10.70
C GLU A 437 8.96 20.90 -11.10
N GLY A 438 8.59 19.68 -11.48
CA GLY A 438 9.53 18.63 -11.87
C GLY A 438 10.30 17.96 -10.73
N ASN A 439 10.08 18.34 -9.47
CA ASN A 439 10.53 17.54 -8.33
C ASN A 439 9.54 16.41 -8.04
N LEU A 440 10.07 15.28 -7.58
CA LEU A 440 9.27 14.19 -7.04
C LEU A 440 9.32 14.19 -5.52
N ILE A 441 8.22 13.79 -4.92
CA ILE A 441 8.09 13.60 -3.49
C ILE A 441 7.70 12.17 -3.16
N ARG A 442 8.29 11.65 -2.09
CA ARG A 442 7.94 10.36 -1.47
C ARG A 442 7.72 10.58 0.01
N LEU A 443 6.66 10.00 0.57
CA LEU A 443 6.42 10.09 2.02
C LEU A 443 7.71 9.68 2.75
N SER A 444 8.12 10.45 3.75
CA SER A 444 9.31 10.18 4.55
C SER A 444 9.00 9.13 5.60
N GLY A 445 9.88 8.13 5.74
CA GLY A 445 9.75 7.11 6.78
C GLY A 445 8.86 5.92 6.36
N GLY A 446 9.21 4.77 6.93
CA GLY A 446 8.66 3.46 6.62
C GLY A 446 9.73 2.41 6.94
N LYS A 447 9.32 1.20 7.34
CA LYS A 447 10.27 0.11 7.60
C LYS A 447 10.79 -0.35 6.24
N SER A 448 12.05 -0.08 5.93
CA SER A 448 12.71 -0.84 4.88
C SER A 448 12.88 -2.24 5.44
N LYS A 449 12.07 -3.22 5.00
CA LYS A 449 12.47 -4.61 5.19
C LYS A 449 13.70 -4.79 4.30
N LYS A 450 14.85 -5.05 4.92
CA LYS A 450 15.99 -5.59 4.17
C LYS A 450 15.48 -6.87 3.53
N MET A 451 15.49 -6.92 2.21
CA MET A 451 15.33 -8.17 1.48
C MET A 451 16.55 -9.05 1.70
#